data_AF-A0A3A0CXR1-F1
#
_entry.id   AF-A0A3A0CXR1-F1
#
_cell.length_a   1.000
_cell.length_b   1.000
_cell.length_c   1.000
_cell.angle_alpha   90.00
_cell.angle_beta   90.00
_cell.angle_gamma   90.00
#
_symmetry.space_group_name_H-M   'P 1'
#
loop_
_entity.id
_entity.type
_entity.pdbx_description
1 polymer ?
#
loop_
_entity_poly.entity_id
_entity_poly.type
_entity_poly.pdbx_seq_one_letter_code
_entity_poly.pdbx_strand_id
1 'polypeptide(L)'
;MTRMSGWAWRRAWVGGALFVLMNAAGACSEQDKARWDELFRPSGRSLFGERSGDTETWTIECNEYLGERHRETAETAANALRRAPNLRGDQVRVEHGASGSRVYYGEYALKHDKASDELRVVLNDAIKRDLEFIRQLSLDGQYIFFQARPIAKPGEKIGPPEWSLERARGTYTLHVGVTYATPTLRDYQEAAIEWVKDLRSRGYEAYYYHDPEKPQTSICVGSFGDDAFVTEPDGRMAYSKAVKDLQLQEEFRYNLENGHITHRITADPATGKRERIPNWSFLVEIPQPGKAKALRDRKPTSVIPEFE
;
A
#
# COMPACT_ATOMS: atom_id res chain seq x y z
N MET A 1 -80.09 -37.32 14.83
CA MET A 1 -80.48 -36.47 13.68
C MET A 1 -79.22 -35.72 13.24
N THR A 2 -78.39 -36.26 12.33
CA THR A 2 -78.37 -35.97 10.87
C THR A 2 -78.25 -34.46 10.60
N ARG A 3 -77.21 -33.89 9.95
CA ARG A 3 -76.54 -34.25 8.69
C ARG A 3 -75.10 -33.71 8.58
N MET A 4 -74.31 -34.41 7.75
CA MET A 4 -73.04 -34.01 7.13
C MET A 4 -73.22 -33.01 5.97
N SER A 5 -72.19 -32.19 5.73
CA SER A 5 -71.68 -31.69 4.42
C SER A 5 -70.61 -30.62 4.74
N GLY A 6 -69.40 -30.53 4.18
CA GLY A 6 -68.83 -31.07 2.96
C GLY A 6 -68.08 -29.93 2.24
N TRP A 7 -66.76 -30.07 2.11
CA TRP A 7 -65.86 -29.48 1.09
C TRP A 7 -65.66 -27.94 1.00
N ALA A 8 -64.40 -27.48 1.08
CA ALA A 8 -63.65 -26.98 -0.09
C ALA A 8 -62.22 -26.54 0.30
N TRP A 9 -61.23 -27.15 -0.35
CA TRP A 9 -59.87 -26.63 -0.45
C TRP A 9 -59.84 -25.37 -1.32
N ARG A 10 -59.18 -24.29 -0.86
CA ARG A 10 -58.42 -23.37 -1.74
C ARG A 10 -57.18 -22.88 -1.02
N ARG A 11 -56.03 -23.42 -1.42
CA ARG A 11 -54.73 -22.76 -1.29
C ARG A 11 -54.69 -21.63 -2.31
N ALA A 12 -54.45 -20.40 -1.87
CA ALA A 12 -54.03 -19.30 -2.72
C ALA A 12 -52.81 -18.64 -2.05
N TRP A 13 -51.64 -19.23 -2.31
CA TRP A 13 -50.35 -18.60 -2.07
C TRP A 13 -49.89 -18.09 -3.43
N VAL A 14 -50.06 -16.78 -3.68
CA VAL A 14 -49.47 -16.07 -4.79
C VAL A 14 -48.88 -14.78 -4.20
N GLY A 15 -47.69 -14.91 -3.65
CA GLY A 15 -46.81 -13.80 -3.33
C GLY A 15 -45.49 -14.10 -3.99
N GLY A 16 -45.32 -13.63 -5.22
CA GLY A 16 -44.09 -13.82 -5.98
C GLY A 16 -42.93 -13.15 -5.25
N ALA A 17 -42.08 -13.97 -4.65
CA ALA A 17 -40.74 -13.54 -4.28
C ALA A 17 -39.98 -13.31 -5.58
N LEU A 18 -39.92 -12.04 -5.99
CA LEU A 18 -39.00 -11.59 -7.02
C LEU A 18 -37.60 -11.70 -6.42
N PHE A 19 -36.98 -12.88 -6.54
CA PHE A 19 -35.55 -13.04 -6.31
C PHE A 19 -34.83 -12.28 -7.43
N VAL A 20 -34.53 -11.01 -7.17
CA VAL A 20 -33.52 -10.28 -7.93
C VAL A 20 -32.19 -10.92 -7.55
N LEU A 21 -31.76 -11.89 -8.36
CA LEU A 21 -30.37 -12.31 -8.42
C LEU A 21 -29.56 -11.12 -8.92
N MET A 22 -29.14 -10.26 -8.00
CA MET A 22 -28.05 -9.33 -8.25
C MET A 22 -26.78 -10.15 -8.45
N ASN A 23 -26.53 -10.53 -9.71
CA ASN A 23 -25.19 -10.89 -10.14
C ASN A 23 -24.33 -9.64 -9.99
N ALA A 24 -23.66 -9.50 -8.86
CA ALA A 24 -22.61 -8.53 -8.62
C ALA A 24 -21.36 -8.93 -9.43
N ALA A 25 -21.48 -8.92 -10.76
CA ALA A 25 -20.34 -8.88 -11.67
C ALA A 25 -19.88 -7.41 -11.76
N GLY A 26 -19.43 -6.86 -10.63
CA GLY A 26 -18.68 -5.61 -10.58
C GLY A 26 -17.25 -5.85 -11.07
N ALA A 27 -17.12 -6.34 -12.29
CA ALA A 27 -15.85 -6.46 -12.95
C ALA A 27 -15.48 -5.05 -13.44
N CYS A 28 -14.30 -4.57 -13.04
CA CYS A 28 -13.53 -3.64 -13.86
C CYS A 28 -13.70 -4.07 -15.32
N SER A 29 -14.06 -3.15 -16.22
CA SER A 29 -14.42 -3.46 -17.61
C SER A 29 -13.42 -4.48 -18.16
N GLU A 30 -13.87 -5.47 -18.93
CA GLU A 30 -12.93 -6.49 -19.43
C GLU A 30 -11.76 -5.85 -20.19
N GLN A 31 -11.97 -4.66 -20.76
CA GLN A 31 -10.93 -3.82 -21.36
C GLN A 31 -9.93 -3.30 -20.32
N ASP A 32 -10.37 -2.70 -19.22
CA ASP A 32 -9.48 -2.21 -18.16
C ASP A 32 -8.75 -3.37 -17.49
N LYS A 33 -9.44 -4.48 -17.22
CA LYS A 33 -8.79 -5.68 -16.70
C LYS A 33 -7.75 -6.23 -17.68
N ALA A 34 -8.07 -6.37 -18.96
CA ALA A 34 -7.11 -6.83 -19.96
C ALA A 34 -5.92 -5.89 -20.07
N ARG A 35 -6.15 -4.58 -19.94
CA ARG A 35 -5.12 -3.55 -19.94
C ARG A 35 -4.23 -3.62 -18.71
N TRP A 36 -4.80 -3.78 -17.52
CA TRP A 36 -4.02 -4.00 -16.30
C TRP A 36 -3.27 -5.32 -16.37
N ASP A 37 -3.93 -6.38 -16.81
CA ASP A 37 -3.30 -7.68 -17.04
C ASP A 37 -2.18 -7.57 -18.08
N GLU A 38 -2.25 -6.67 -19.07
CA GLU A 38 -1.17 -6.39 -20.03
C GLU A 38 -0.03 -5.58 -19.40
N LEU A 39 -0.37 -4.54 -18.64
CA LEU A 39 0.60 -3.67 -17.95
C LEU A 39 1.38 -4.43 -16.87
N PHE A 40 0.70 -5.33 -16.15
CA PHE A 40 1.27 -6.18 -15.11
C PHE A 40 1.60 -7.60 -15.59
N ARG A 41 1.36 -7.92 -16.87
CA ARG A 41 1.78 -9.21 -17.42
C ARG A 41 3.30 -9.28 -17.28
N PRO A 42 3.85 -10.43 -16.87
CA PRO A 42 5.27 -10.67 -16.97
C PRO A 42 5.62 -10.74 -18.46
N SER A 43 5.83 -9.57 -19.07
CA SER A 43 6.25 -9.47 -20.46
C SER A 43 7.61 -10.15 -20.55
N GLY A 44 7.69 -11.23 -21.34
CA GLY A 44 8.95 -11.92 -21.63
C GLY A 44 10.00 -11.01 -22.29
N ARG A 45 9.59 -9.79 -22.66
CA ARG A 45 10.43 -8.62 -22.86
C ARG A 45 9.99 -7.58 -21.86
N SER A 46 10.68 -7.49 -20.73
CA SER A 46 10.64 -6.28 -19.92
C SER A 46 10.90 -5.11 -20.86
N LEU A 47 10.05 -4.08 -20.85
CA LEU A 47 10.37 -2.79 -21.49
C LEU A 47 11.67 -2.18 -20.93
N PHE A 48 12.20 -2.78 -19.86
CA PHE A 48 13.39 -2.40 -19.12
C PHE A 48 14.36 -3.59 -19.03
N GLY A 49 15.17 -3.77 -20.06
CA GLY A 49 16.44 -4.52 -20.02
C GLY A 49 16.38 -6.01 -19.65
N GLU A 50 17.49 -6.70 -19.88
CA GLU A 50 17.72 -8.04 -19.32
C GLU A 50 17.54 -8.00 -17.80
N ARG A 51 16.74 -8.93 -17.26
CA ARG A 51 16.57 -9.11 -15.80
C ARG A 51 17.96 -9.28 -15.18
N SER A 52 18.47 -8.24 -14.54
CA SER A 52 19.71 -8.25 -13.77
C SER A 52 19.56 -9.16 -12.55
N GLY A 53 19.59 -10.46 -12.80
CA GLY A 53 19.66 -11.54 -11.82
C GLY A 53 18.47 -11.64 -10.88
N ASP A 54 18.32 -12.79 -10.23
CA ASP A 54 17.41 -12.96 -9.10
C ASP A 54 17.83 -12.18 -7.84
N THR A 55 18.57 -11.09 -8.01
CA THR A 55 19.29 -10.38 -6.96
C THR A 55 18.69 -9.02 -6.71
N GLU A 56 18.26 -8.79 -5.48
CA GLU A 56 17.83 -7.49 -4.96
C GLU A 56 18.97 -6.87 -4.14
N THR A 57 19.09 -5.55 -4.13
CA THR A 57 20.07 -4.86 -3.29
C THR A 57 19.48 -4.60 -1.90
N TRP A 58 20.16 -5.10 -0.87
CA TRP A 58 19.79 -4.98 0.53
C TRP A 58 20.84 -4.19 1.31
N THR A 59 20.46 -3.62 2.43
CA THR A 59 21.33 -2.91 3.39
C THR A 59 20.98 -3.38 4.80
N ILE A 60 21.84 -3.11 5.76
CA ILE A 60 21.49 -3.24 7.18
C ILE A 60 20.99 -1.88 7.67
N GLU A 61 19.76 -1.81 8.17
CA GLU A 61 19.30 -0.70 9.01
C GLU A 61 19.84 -0.94 10.42
N CYS A 62 20.79 -0.11 10.85
CA CYS A 62 21.48 -0.27 12.13
C CYS A 62 20.61 0.20 13.29
N ASN A 63 20.01 1.39 13.16
CA ASN A 63 19.05 1.94 14.13
C ASN A 63 18.27 3.13 13.52
N GLU A 64 17.14 3.47 14.14
CA GLU A 64 16.35 4.67 13.88
C GLU A 64 16.34 5.53 15.15
N TYR A 65 16.65 6.82 14.98
CA TYR A 65 16.67 7.81 16.04
C TYR A 65 15.53 8.79 15.81
N LEU A 66 14.77 9.08 16.87
CA LEU A 66 13.64 10.00 16.87
C LEU A 66 13.89 11.15 17.86
N GLY A 67 13.05 12.19 17.82
CA GLY A 67 13.11 13.33 18.73
C GLY A 67 14.05 14.45 18.28
N GLU A 68 14.09 15.57 19.00
CA GLU A 68 14.74 16.82 18.54
C GLU A 68 16.23 16.69 18.19
N ARG A 69 16.95 15.79 18.88
CA ARG A 69 18.39 15.55 18.67
C ARG A 69 18.68 14.36 17.76
N HIS A 70 17.67 13.85 17.05
CA HIS A 70 17.81 12.64 16.21
C HIS A 70 18.98 12.72 15.20
N ARG A 71 19.28 13.90 14.68
CA ARG A 71 20.40 14.11 13.73
C ARG A 71 21.75 13.90 14.38
N GLU A 72 21.99 14.57 15.52
CA GLU A 72 23.24 14.48 16.27
C GLU A 72 23.48 13.08 16.81
N THR A 73 22.44 12.44 17.36
CA THR A 73 22.53 11.08 17.89
C THR A 73 22.85 10.07 16.78
N ALA A 74 22.19 10.19 15.62
CA ALA A 74 22.45 9.32 14.48
C ALA A 74 23.87 9.48 13.92
N GLU A 75 24.37 10.71 13.81
CA GLU A 75 25.75 10.95 13.35
C GLU A 75 26.78 10.43 14.35
N THR A 76 26.52 10.56 15.65
CA THR A 76 27.38 10.00 16.69
C THR A 76 27.47 8.48 16.56
N ALA A 77 26.32 7.81 16.40
CA ALA A 77 26.25 6.38 16.17
C ALA A 77 26.93 5.95 14.85
N ALA A 78 26.69 6.68 13.76
CA ALA A 78 27.33 6.43 12.47
C ALA A 78 28.85 6.58 12.56
N ASN A 79 29.36 7.59 13.26
CA ASN A 79 30.79 7.76 13.48
C ASN A 79 31.41 6.63 14.30
N ALA A 80 30.68 6.05 15.26
CA ALA A 80 31.12 4.85 15.96
C ALA A 80 31.21 3.65 15.00
N LEU A 81 30.19 3.42 14.16
CA LEU A 81 30.22 2.37 13.13
C LEU A 81 31.37 2.55 12.13
N ARG A 82 31.64 3.80 11.69
CA ARG A 82 32.74 4.11 10.77
C ARG A 82 34.12 3.75 11.30
N ARG A 83 34.29 3.77 12.62
CA ARG A 83 35.55 3.47 13.33
C ARG A 83 35.62 2.03 13.83
N ALA A 84 34.53 1.27 13.74
CA ALA A 84 34.47 -0.08 14.25
C ALA A 84 35.44 -0.98 13.46
N PRO A 85 36.26 -1.80 14.14
CA PRO A 85 37.12 -2.74 13.45
C PRO A 85 36.26 -3.74 12.66
N ASN A 86 36.78 -4.23 11.53
CA ASN A 86 36.08 -5.20 10.66
C ASN A 86 34.86 -4.66 9.91
N LEU A 87 34.49 -3.39 10.06
CA LEU A 87 33.51 -2.73 9.21
C LEU A 87 34.19 -1.76 8.25
N ARG A 88 33.56 -1.56 7.11
CA ARG A 88 33.97 -0.60 6.10
C ARG A 88 33.30 0.74 6.36
N GLY A 89 34.04 1.70 6.91
CA GLY A 89 33.46 3.00 7.26
C GLY A 89 32.88 3.78 6.09
N ASP A 90 33.38 3.55 4.87
CA ASP A 90 32.85 4.12 3.63
C ASP A 90 31.46 3.57 3.24
N GLN A 91 31.01 2.48 3.86
CA GLN A 91 29.69 1.88 3.66
C GLN A 91 28.64 2.33 4.69
N VAL A 92 29.00 3.22 5.63
CA VAL A 92 28.07 3.77 6.61
C VAL A 92 27.37 5.00 6.04
N ARG A 93 26.04 4.96 6.01
CA ARG A 93 25.20 6.03 5.47
C ARG A 93 24.19 6.50 6.50
N VAL A 94 23.90 7.79 6.52
CA VAL A 94 22.88 8.39 7.39
C VAL A 94 21.85 9.07 6.51
N GLU A 95 20.57 8.79 6.77
CA GLU A 95 19.45 9.51 6.16
C GLU A 95 18.76 10.35 7.22
N HIS A 96 18.59 11.65 6.95
CA HIS A 96 17.86 12.57 7.83
C HIS A 96 16.47 12.86 7.27
N GLY A 97 15.44 12.45 8.00
CA GLY A 97 14.07 12.85 7.78
C GLY A 97 13.66 14.04 8.64
N ALA A 98 12.37 14.41 8.54
CA ALA A 98 11.78 15.46 9.38
C ALA A 98 11.53 14.99 10.82
N SER A 99 11.16 13.73 11.01
CA SER A 99 10.79 13.15 12.32
C SER A 99 11.85 12.23 12.93
N GLY A 100 12.89 11.90 12.17
CA GLY A 100 13.88 10.92 12.59
C GLY A 100 15.07 10.84 11.65
N SER A 101 16.12 10.17 12.12
CA SER A 101 17.31 9.83 11.34
C SER A 101 17.51 8.33 11.35
N ARG A 102 17.95 7.75 10.23
CA ARG A 102 18.27 6.32 10.14
C ARG A 102 19.73 6.13 9.77
N VAL A 103 20.36 5.14 10.39
CA VAL A 103 21.73 4.77 10.11
C VAL A 103 21.74 3.43 9.40
N TYR A 104 22.45 3.37 8.28
CA TYR A 104 22.55 2.21 7.41
C TYR A 104 24.00 1.76 7.25
N TYR A 105 24.20 0.46 7.01
CA TYR A 105 25.50 -0.12 6.68
C TYR A 105 25.40 -1.12 5.54
N GLY A 106 26.35 -1.00 4.60
CA GLY A 106 26.63 -2.01 3.58
C GLY A 106 25.64 -2.02 2.43
N GLU A 107 26.03 -2.71 1.35
CA GLU A 107 25.16 -3.03 0.23
C GLU A 107 25.39 -4.49 -0.16
N TYR A 108 24.30 -5.26 -0.22
CA TYR A 108 24.35 -6.71 -0.39
C TYR A 108 23.41 -7.12 -1.51
N ALA A 109 23.93 -7.76 -2.55
CA ALA A 109 23.11 -8.42 -3.55
C ALA A 109 22.60 -9.76 -2.98
N LEU A 110 21.32 -9.82 -2.65
CA LEU A 110 20.69 -11.01 -2.07
C LEU A 110 19.75 -11.67 -3.06
N LYS A 111 19.71 -13.00 -3.04
CA LYS A 111 18.85 -13.78 -3.95
C LYS A 111 17.52 -14.11 -3.29
N HIS A 112 16.46 -14.10 -4.08
CA HIS A 112 15.20 -14.67 -3.65
C HIS A 112 15.27 -16.20 -3.61
N ASP A 113 14.64 -16.78 -2.59
CA ASP A 113 14.38 -18.21 -2.52
C ASP A 113 13.26 -18.56 -3.51
N LYS A 114 13.58 -19.38 -4.51
CA LYS A 114 12.61 -19.86 -5.49
C LYS A 114 11.83 -21.08 -5.02
N ALA A 115 12.23 -21.68 -3.89
CA ALA A 115 11.60 -22.90 -3.39
C ALA A 115 10.33 -22.63 -2.56
N SER A 116 10.08 -21.36 -2.18
CA SER A 116 8.90 -20.96 -1.42
C SER A 116 7.91 -20.22 -2.31
N ASP A 117 6.61 -20.47 -2.10
CA ASP A 117 5.53 -19.64 -2.65
C ASP A 117 5.54 -18.21 -2.07
N GLU A 118 6.29 -17.98 -0.99
CA GLU A 118 6.52 -16.66 -0.41
C GLU A 118 7.84 -16.06 -0.94
N LEU A 119 7.82 -14.76 -1.28
CA LEU A 119 9.04 -13.99 -1.50
C LEU A 119 9.87 -13.97 -0.21
N ARG A 120 10.84 -14.87 -0.11
CA ARG A 120 11.83 -14.87 0.95
C ARG A 120 13.18 -14.52 0.35
N VAL A 121 13.92 -13.66 1.03
CA VAL A 121 15.29 -13.31 0.63
C VAL A 121 16.26 -14.14 1.45
N VAL A 122 17.17 -14.83 0.77
CA VAL A 122 18.21 -15.63 1.42
C VAL A 122 19.38 -14.72 1.76
N LEU A 123 19.59 -14.49 3.07
CA LEU A 123 20.74 -13.76 3.55
C LEU A 123 22.02 -14.55 3.26
N ASN A 124 22.96 -13.92 2.54
CA ASN A 124 24.28 -14.50 2.30
C ASN A 124 25.19 -14.36 3.55
N ASP A 125 26.35 -15.01 3.54
CA ASP A 125 27.24 -15.02 4.70
C ASP A 125 27.83 -13.63 5.02
N ALA A 126 27.99 -12.78 4.00
CA ALA A 126 28.51 -11.43 4.18
C ALA A 126 27.57 -10.57 5.05
N ILE A 127 26.27 -10.49 4.70
CA ILE A 127 25.31 -9.70 5.49
C ILE A 127 25.09 -10.31 6.87
N LYS A 128 25.09 -11.65 7.01
CA LYS A 128 24.95 -12.31 8.31
C LYS A 128 26.09 -11.94 9.27
N ARG A 129 27.33 -12.05 8.80
CA ARG A 129 28.53 -11.71 9.58
C ARG A 129 28.50 -10.25 10.02
N ASP A 130 28.25 -9.34 9.09
CA ASP A 130 28.29 -7.91 9.38
C ASP A 130 27.13 -7.50 10.31
N LEU A 131 25.93 -8.07 10.12
CA LEU A 131 24.77 -7.87 10.98
C LEU A 131 25.02 -8.36 12.41
N GLU A 132 25.58 -9.55 12.57
CA GLU A 132 25.90 -10.12 13.87
C GLU A 132 26.94 -9.24 14.60
N PHE A 133 27.99 -8.83 13.89
CA PHE A 133 29.00 -7.93 14.44
C PHE A 133 28.40 -6.58 14.87
N ILE A 134 27.59 -5.95 14.01
CA ILE A 134 26.93 -4.67 14.31
C ILE A 134 26.09 -4.78 15.58
N ARG A 135 25.30 -5.85 15.75
CA ARG A 135 24.44 -6.04 16.93
C ARG A 135 25.22 -6.18 18.24
N GLN A 136 26.49 -6.59 18.18
CA GLN A 136 27.38 -6.75 19.33
C GLN A 136 28.17 -5.47 19.67
N LEU A 137 28.15 -4.45 18.82
CA LEU A 137 28.84 -3.20 19.10
C LEU A 137 28.17 -2.47 20.28
N SER A 138 29.00 -2.09 21.24
CA SER A 138 28.58 -1.23 22.35
C SER A 138 29.24 0.15 22.25
N LEU A 139 28.48 1.17 22.62
CA LEU A 139 28.94 2.54 22.81
C LEU A 139 28.66 2.92 24.26
N ASP A 140 29.70 3.26 25.02
CA ASP A 140 29.61 3.57 26.45
C ASP A 140 28.87 2.50 27.28
N GLY A 141 29.10 1.22 26.94
CA GLY A 141 28.46 0.07 27.60
C GLY A 141 27.02 -0.21 27.16
N GLN A 142 26.48 0.51 26.17
CA GLN A 142 25.14 0.29 25.62
C GLN A 142 25.20 -0.31 24.20
N TYR A 143 24.41 -1.36 23.96
CA TYR A 143 24.29 -2.01 22.64
C TYR A 143 23.33 -1.25 21.73
N ILE A 144 23.77 -0.09 21.23
CA ILE A 144 22.92 0.83 20.46
C ILE A 144 22.46 0.30 19.09
N PHE A 145 22.97 -0.85 18.63
CA PHE A 145 22.56 -1.47 17.35
C PHE A 145 21.95 -2.86 17.53
N PHE A 146 21.52 -3.23 18.73
CA PHE A 146 20.94 -4.56 18.98
C PHE A 146 19.70 -4.84 18.10
N GLN A 147 18.98 -3.80 17.68
CA GLN A 147 17.82 -3.89 16.80
C GLN A 147 18.15 -3.85 15.30
N ALA A 148 19.43 -3.85 14.93
CA ALA A 148 19.83 -3.81 13.53
C ALA A 148 19.17 -4.94 12.73
N ARG A 149 18.75 -4.67 11.50
CA ARG A 149 18.03 -5.65 10.67
C ARG A 149 18.33 -5.45 9.18
N PRO A 150 18.30 -6.52 8.37
CA PRO A 150 18.39 -6.39 6.94
C PRO A 150 17.09 -5.79 6.40
N ILE A 151 17.21 -4.80 5.52
CA ILE A 151 16.10 -4.22 4.77
C ILE A 151 16.47 -4.15 3.28
N ALA A 152 15.48 -4.18 2.40
CA ALA A 152 15.70 -3.81 1.01
C ALA A 152 16.27 -2.38 0.99
N LYS A 153 17.35 -2.16 0.21
CA LYS A 153 17.95 -0.84 0.12
C LYS A 153 16.87 0.11 -0.40
N PRO A 154 16.55 1.21 0.31
CA PRO A 154 15.63 2.20 -0.22
C PRO A 154 16.09 2.60 -1.62
N GLY A 155 15.25 2.34 -2.62
CA GLY A 155 15.54 2.70 -4.00
C GLY A 155 15.68 4.21 -4.15
N GLU A 156 16.34 4.64 -5.22
CA GLU A 156 16.24 6.04 -5.63
C GLU A 156 14.75 6.38 -5.82
N LYS A 157 14.33 7.57 -5.38
CA LYS A 157 12.97 8.04 -5.68
C LYS A 157 12.87 8.21 -7.19
N ILE A 158 12.24 7.25 -7.86
CA ILE A 158 12.03 7.29 -9.30
C ILE A 158 10.74 8.06 -9.65
N GLY A 159 10.61 8.41 -10.93
CA GLY A 159 9.44 9.07 -11.49
C GLY A 159 9.52 10.60 -11.55
N PRO A 160 8.66 11.25 -12.35
CA PRO A 160 8.64 12.70 -12.46
C PRO A 160 8.21 13.34 -11.13
N PRO A 161 9.04 14.22 -10.56
CA PRO A 161 8.82 14.71 -9.20
C PRO A 161 7.55 15.56 -9.09
N GLU A 162 7.05 16.15 -10.18
CA GLU A 162 5.75 16.82 -10.26
C GLU A 162 4.53 15.90 -10.17
N TRP A 163 4.71 14.57 -10.28
CA TRP A 163 3.64 13.58 -10.04
C TRP A 163 3.73 12.96 -8.64
N SER A 164 4.73 13.32 -7.83
CA SER A 164 4.78 12.90 -6.43
C SER A 164 3.62 13.50 -5.65
N LEU A 165 2.94 12.66 -4.86
CA LEU A 165 1.85 13.08 -3.99
C LEU A 165 2.30 14.13 -2.96
N GLU A 166 3.58 14.14 -2.58
CA GLU A 166 4.18 15.14 -1.68
C GLU A 166 4.09 16.57 -2.24
N ARG A 167 3.78 16.74 -3.54
CA ARG A 167 3.59 18.04 -4.21
C ARG A 167 2.13 18.39 -4.51
N ALA A 168 1.19 17.53 -4.15
CA ALA A 168 -0.23 17.82 -4.31
C ALA A 168 -0.66 18.98 -3.39
N ARG A 169 -1.60 19.82 -3.85
CA ARG A 169 -1.96 21.07 -3.14
C ARG A 169 -3.04 20.91 -2.06
N GLY A 170 -3.84 19.84 -2.15
CA GLY A 170 -4.94 19.57 -1.24
C GLY A 170 -4.52 18.97 0.10
N THR A 171 -5.53 18.74 0.94
CA THR A 171 -5.40 18.01 2.20
C THR A 171 -5.59 16.50 2.00
N TYR A 172 -6.46 16.09 1.09
CA TYR A 172 -6.82 14.70 0.84
C TYR A 172 -6.68 14.31 -0.63
N THR A 173 -6.56 13.01 -0.89
CA THR A 173 -6.55 12.41 -2.23
C THR A 173 -7.29 11.09 -2.20
N LEU A 174 -7.86 10.64 -3.33
CA LEU A 174 -8.49 9.32 -3.42
C LEU A 174 -7.41 8.26 -3.65
N HIS A 175 -7.23 7.34 -2.69
CA HIS A 175 -6.36 6.18 -2.83
C HIS A 175 -7.07 5.12 -3.69
N VAL A 176 -6.52 4.86 -4.88
CA VAL A 176 -7.13 3.96 -5.89
C VAL A 176 -6.33 2.68 -6.09
N GLY A 177 -5.07 2.67 -5.70
CA GLY A 177 -4.28 1.45 -5.78
C GLY A 177 -2.97 1.51 -5.01
N VAL A 178 -2.34 0.35 -4.90
CA VAL A 178 -1.01 0.19 -4.35
C VAL A 178 -0.27 -0.89 -5.14
N THR A 179 0.99 -0.64 -5.44
CA THR A 179 1.92 -1.65 -5.94
C THR A 179 2.93 -1.99 -4.86
N TYR A 180 3.33 -3.24 -4.78
CA TYR A 180 4.39 -3.72 -3.89
C TYR A 180 5.09 -4.92 -4.50
N ALA A 181 6.29 -5.23 -4.00
CA ALA A 181 7.07 -6.34 -4.53
C ALA A 181 6.32 -7.67 -4.37
N THR A 182 6.14 -8.38 -5.48
CA THR A 182 5.64 -9.77 -5.54
C THR A 182 6.58 -10.63 -6.39
N PRO A 183 6.51 -11.99 -6.35
CA PRO A 183 7.35 -12.82 -7.20
C PRO A 183 7.27 -12.44 -8.69
N THR A 184 6.12 -11.91 -9.12
CA THR A 184 5.82 -11.53 -10.50
C THR A 184 5.95 -10.04 -10.78
N LEU A 185 5.97 -9.17 -9.76
CA LEU A 185 6.09 -7.72 -9.89
C LEU A 185 7.20 -7.20 -8.96
N ARG A 186 8.44 -7.14 -9.45
CA ARG A 186 9.58 -6.65 -8.68
C ARG A 186 9.80 -5.14 -8.85
N ASP A 187 9.59 -4.64 -10.06
CA ASP A 187 9.72 -3.21 -10.42
C ASP A 187 8.42 -2.46 -10.07
N TYR A 188 7.98 -2.60 -8.82
CA TYR A 188 6.66 -2.14 -8.38
C TYR A 188 6.55 -0.61 -8.40
N GLN A 189 7.67 0.11 -8.18
CA GLN A 189 7.71 1.57 -8.23
C GLN A 189 7.48 2.07 -9.67
N GLU A 190 8.18 1.46 -10.64
CA GLU A 190 8.04 1.74 -12.07
C GLU A 190 6.63 1.43 -12.56
N ALA A 191 6.06 0.30 -12.11
CA ALA A 191 4.71 -0.08 -12.46
C ALA A 191 3.67 0.94 -11.94
N ALA A 192 3.85 1.47 -10.72
CA ALA A 192 3.01 2.55 -10.22
C ALA A 192 3.19 3.85 -11.02
N ILE A 193 4.40 4.16 -11.47
CA ILE A 193 4.65 5.37 -12.28
C ILE A 193 4.00 5.24 -13.66
N GLU A 194 4.10 4.08 -14.31
CA GLU A 194 3.42 3.85 -15.60
C GLU A 194 1.90 3.86 -15.44
N TRP A 195 1.36 3.38 -14.31
CA TRP A 195 -0.05 3.55 -13.98
C TRP A 195 -0.43 5.04 -13.87
N VAL A 196 0.30 5.82 -13.08
CA VAL A 196 0.05 7.26 -12.92
C VAL A 196 0.16 7.99 -14.26
N LYS A 197 1.15 7.65 -15.08
CA LYS A 197 1.35 8.18 -16.42
C LYS A 197 0.15 7.89 -17.32
N ASP A 198 -0.38 6.67 -17.32
CA ASP A 198 -1.61 6.34 -18.04
C ASP A 198 -2.77 7.23 -17.58
N LEU A 199 -3.03 7.28 -16.28
CA LEU A 199 -4.12 8.09 -15.73
C LEU A 199 -4.01 9.56 -16.16
N ARG A 200 -2.81 10.12 -16.08
CA ARG A 200 -2.55 11.50 -16.50
C ARG A 200 -2.72 11.70 -18.00
N SER A 201 -2.37 10.71 -18.83
CA SER A 201 -2.60 10.76 -20.29
C SER A 201 -4.09 10.84 -20.66
N ARG A 202 -4.97 10.37 -19.77
CA ARG A 202 -6.43 10.43 -19.90
C ARG A 202 -7.05 11.66 -19.24
N GLY A 203 -6.22 12.57 -18.74
CA GLY A 203 -6.65 13.86 -18.16
C GLY A 203 -6.90 13.84 -16.66
N TYR A 204 -6.59 12.74 -15.97
CA TYR A 204 -6.74 12.68 -14.52
C TYR A 204 -5.57 13.34 -13.78
N GLU A 205 -5.90 14.01 -12.68
CA GLU A 205 -4.92 14.49 -11.72
C GLU A 205 -4.45 13.30 -10.85
N ALA A 206 -3.52 12.50 -11.35
CA ALA A 206 -2.99 11.33 -10.63
C ALA A 206 -1.58 11.55 -10.08
N TYR A 207 -1.28 10.84 -8.99
CA TYR A 207 -0.04 10.93 -8.23
C TYR A 207 0.47 9.55 -7.78
N TYR A 208 1.80 9.45 -7.60
CA TYR A 208 2.42 8.32 -6.91
C TYR A 208 2.94 8.74 -5.53
N TYR A 209 2.98 7.81 -4.58
CA TYR A 209 3.63 8.00 -3.28
C TYR A 209 4.42 6.75 -2.89
N HIS A 210 5.74 6.85 -2.87
CA HIS A 210 6.61 5.80 -2.36
C HIS A 210 6.60 5.84 -0.83
N ASP A 211 6.11 4.79 -0.18
CA ASP A 211 6.07 4.73 1.27
C ASP A 211 7.50 4.59 1.83
N PRO A 212 7.99 5.51 2.68
CA PRO A 212 9.35 5.44 3.24
C PRO A 212 9.54 4.34 4.30
N GLU A 213 8.47 3.70 4.75
CA GLU A 213 8.47 2.67 5.79
C GLU A 213 8.12 1.28 5.26
N LYS A 214 7.49 1.21 4.08
CA LYS A 214 7.04 -0.04 3.47
C LYS A 214 7.49 -0.10 2.01
N PRO A 215 7.88 -1.28 1.50
CA PRO A 215 8.24 -1.46 0.09
C PRO A 215 6.97 -1.49 -0.79
N GLN A 216 6.22 -0.39 -0.79
CA GLN A 216 5.00 -0.21 -1.55
C GLN A 216 4.91 1.22 -2.11
N THR A 217 4.25 1.36 -3.25
CA THR A 217 3.94 2.66 -3.87
C THR A 217 2.44 2.79 -4.00
N SER A 218 1.87 3.82 -3.39
CA SER A 218 0.46 4.16 -3.53
C SER A 218 0.22 4.92 -4.82
N ILE A 219 -0.93 4.65 -5.45
CA ILE A 219 -1.48 5.38 -6.60
C ILE A 219 -2.71 6.13 -6.11
N CYS A 220 -2.72 7.44 -6.32
CA CYS A 220 -3.78 8.32 -5.86
C CYS A 220 -4.32 9.20 -6.99
N VAL A 221 -5.58 9.62 -6.90
CA VAL A 221 -6.25 10.47 -7.90
C VAL A 221 -7.00 11.61 -7.22
N GLY A 222 -6.88 12.80 -7.79
CA GLY A 222 -7.48 14.04 -7.32
C GLY A 222 -6.74 14.66 -6.14
N SER A 223 -6.87 15.97 -6.00
CA SER A 223 -6.40 16.73 -4.84
C SER A 223 -7.56 17.53 -4.24
N PHE A 224 -7.98 17.17 -3.03
CA PHE A 224 -9.18 17.71 -2.38
C PHE A 224 -8.79 18.51 -1.13
N GLY A 225 -9.50 19.61 -0.87
CA GLY A 225 -9.32 20.40 0.34
C GLY A 225 -10.00 19.77 1.55
N ASP A 226 -10.16 20.54 2.63
CA ASP A 226 -10.87 20.10 3.83
C ASP A 226 -12.37 19.83 3.57
N ASP A 227 -12.88 20.37 2.47
CA ASP A 227 -14.23 20.13 1.94
C ASP A 227 -14.41 18.76 1.26
N ALA A 228 -13.37 17.90 1.26
CA ALA A 228 -13.47 16.51 0.83
C ALA A 228 -14.48 15.70 1.67
N PHE A 229 -14.75 16.17 2.90
CA PHE A 229 -15.77 15.64 3.79
C PHE A 229 -16.89 16.66 3.99
N VAL A 230 -18.12 16.16 4.07
CA VAL A 230 -19.31 16.94 4.40
C VAL A 230 -20.01 16.30 5.60
N THR A 231 -20.58 17.12 6.48
CA THR A 231 -21.42 16.65 7.58
C THR A 231 -22.86 16.55 7.06
N GLU A 232 -23.43 15.36 7.07
CA GLU A 232 -24.83 15.11 6.71
C GLU A 232 -25.78 15.63 7.81
N PRO A 233 -27.08 15.81 7.52
CA PRO A 233 -28.04 16.36 8.49
C PRO A 233 -28.14 15.59 9.81
N ASP A 234 -27.78 14.31 9.81
CA ASP A 234 -27.75 13.45 10.99
C ASP A 234 -26.42 13.50 11.77
N GLY A 235 -25.48 14.35 11.37
CA GLY A 235 -24.17 14.53 11.99
C GLY A 235 -23.11 13.52 11.53
N ARG A 236 -23.43 12.57 10.64
CA ARG A 236 -22.43 11.67 10.06
C ARG A 236 -21.54 12.42 9.08
N MET A 237 -20.25 12.05 9.04
CA MET A 237 -19.36 12.53 7.98
C MET A 237 -19.51 11.65 6.74
N ALA A 238 -19.65 12.28 5.58
CA ALA A 238 -19.66 11.62 4.29
C ALA A 238 -18.65 12.27 3.33
N TYR A 239 -18.33 11.57 2.25
CA TYR A 239 -17.54 12.16 1.16
C TYR A 239 -18.33 13.27 0.46
N SER A 240 -17.64 14.32 0.05
CA SER A 240 -18.22 15.38 -0.77
C SER A 240 -18.67 14.85 -2.12
N LYS A 241 -19.55 15.60 -2.81
CA LYS A 241 -20.06 15.21 -4.13
C LYS A 241 -18.93 14.96 -5.12
N ALA A 242 -17.90 15.82 -5.15
CA ALA A 242 -16.76 15.67 -6.05
C ALA A 242 -16.01 14.35 -5.84
N VAL A 243 -15.82 13.95 -4.58
CA VAL A 243 -15.17 12.67 -4.25
C VAL A 243 -16.05 11.49 -4.61
N LYS A 244 -17.36 11.54 -4.30
CA LYS A 244 -18.33 10.50 -4.66
C LYS A 244 -18.40 10.33 -6.19
N ASP A 245 -18.50 11.42 -6.94
CA ASP A 245 -18.54 11.39 -8.41
C ASP A 245 -17.28 10.74 -9.00
N LEU A 246 -16.09 11.03 -8.44
CA LEU A 246 -14.83 10.41 -8.85
C LEU A 246 -14.80 8.91 -8.51
N GLN A 247 -15.15 8.55 -7.27
CA GLN A 247 -15.18 7.17 -6.79
C GLN A 247 -16.21 6.31 -7.57
N LEU A 248 -17.30 6.90 -8.08
CA LEU A 248 -18.30 6.17 -8.84
C LEU A 248 -17.84 5.76 -10.24
N GLN A 249 -16.81 6.42 -10.77
CA GLN A 249 -16.16 6.02 -12.02
C GLN A 249 -15.61 4.60 -11.87
N GLU A 250 -15.82 3.79 -12.90
CA GLU A 250 -15.55 2.35 -12.86
C GLU A 250 -14.10 2.03 -12.45
N GLU A 251 -13.15 2.80 -12.95
CA GLU A 251 -11.72 2.65 -12.70
C GLU A 251 -11.26 3.09 -11.29
N PHE A 252 -12.05 3.89 -10.57
CA PHE A 252 -11.72 4.40 -9.22
C PHE A 252 -12.68 3.90 -8.15
N ARG A 253 -13.54 2.95 -8.50
CA ARG A 253 -14.50 2.39 -7.56
C ARG A 253 -13.83 1.57 -6.47
N TYR A 254 -12.81 0.81 -6.86
CA TYR A 254 -12.16 -0.16 -5.99
C TYR A 254 -10.69 0.15 -5.82
N ASN A 255 -10.21 -0.12 -4.60
CA ASN A 255 -8.78 -0.07 -4.33
C ASN A 255 -8.10 -1.33 -4.86
N LEU A 256 -7.11 -1.14 -5.71
CA LEU A 256 -6.42 -2.22 -6.41
C LEU A 256 -5.06 -2.51 -5.77
N GLU A 257 -4.73 -3.78 -5.53
CA GLU A 257 -3.40 -4.23 -5.12
C GLU A 257 -2.74 -4.92 -6.31
N ASN A 258 -1.62 -4.36 -6.79
CA ASN A 258 -0.90 -4.84 -7.99
C ASN A 258 -1.84 -5.05 -9.20
N GLY A 259 -2.79 -4.14 -9.40
CA GLY A 259 -3.78 -4.21 -10.49
C GLY A 259 -5.01 -5.08 -10.22
N HIS A 260 -5.10 -5.74 -9.06
CA HIS A 260 -6.20 -6.64 -8.73
C HIS A 260 -7.15 -6.07 -7.69
N ILE A 261 -8.46 -6.31 -7.86
CA ILE A 261 -9.47 -5.90 -6.89
C ILE A 261 -9.24 -6.62 -5.56
N THR A 262 -8.95 -5.84 -4.54
CA THR A 262 -8.80 -6.35 -3.18
C THR A 262 -10.17 -6.62 -2.58
N HIS A 263 -10.26 -7.65 -1.75
CA HIS A 263 -11.49 -7.96 -1.06
C HIS A 263 -11.24 -8.12 0.43
N ARG A 264 -12.11 -7.54 1.24
CA ARG A 264 -12.16 -7.79 2.67
C ARG A 264 -13.13 -8.93 2.95
N ILE A 265 -12.78 -9.76 3.93
CA ILE A 265 -13.67 -10.79 4.44
C ILE A 265 -14.39 -10.20 5.65
N THR A 266 -15.71 -10.06 5.57
CA THR A 266 -16.54 -9.54 6.65
C THR A 266 -17.56 -10.62 7.04
N ALA A 267 -17.80 -10.78 8.35
CA ALA A 267 -18.89 -11.62 8.82
C ALA A 267 -20.17 -10.79 8.77
N ASP A 268 -21.19 -11.28 8.05
CA ASP A 268 -22.53 -10.71 8.10
C ASP A 268 -23.04 -10.80 9.56
N PRO A 269 -23.40 -9.67 10.20
CA PRO A 269 -23.85 -9.67 11.59
C PRO A 269 -25.15 -10.44 11.82
N ALA A 270 -26.01 -10.57 10.80
CA ALA A 270 -27.28 -11.28 10.91
C ALA A 270 -27.11 -12.80 10.78
N THR A 271 -26.27 -13.26 9.84
CA THR A 271 -26.15 -14.68 9.52
C THR A 271 -24.87 -15.34 10.04
N GLY A 272 -23.86 -14.55 10.43
CA GLY A 272 -22.52 -15.01 10.79
C GLY A 272 -21.71 -15.55 9.61
N LYS A 273 -22.24 -15.52 8.38
CA LYS A 273 -21.54 -16.00 7.18
C LYS A 273 -20.42 -15.03 6.79
N ARG A 274 -19.29 -15.59 6.37
CA ARG A 274 -18.17 -14.81 5.84
C ARG A 274 -18.45 -14.45 4.39
N GLU A 275 -18.53 -13.16 4.10
CA GLU A 275 -18.71 -12.62 2.76
C GLU A 275 -17.44 -11.92 2.29
N ARG A 276 -17.14 -12.05 1.00
CA ARG A 276 -15.99 -11.44 0.34
C ARG A 276 -16.48 -10.17 -0.37
N ILE A 277 -16.17 -9.01 0.20
CA ILE A 277 -16.65 -7.71 -0.28
C ILE A 277 -15.47 -6.96 -0.91
N PRO A 278 -15.59 -6.40 -2.12
CA PRO A 278 -14.52 -5.61 -2.72
C PRO A 278 -14.22 -4.38 -1.87
N ASN A 279 -12.94 -4.02 -1.78
CA ASN A 279 -12.51 -2.84 -1.05
C ASN A 279 -12.68 -1.61 -1.93
N TRP A 280 -13.46 -0.65 -1.46
CA TRP A 280 -13.69 0.60 -2.19
C TRP A 280 -12.44 1.47 -2.11
N SER A 281 -12.19 2.29 -3.13
CA SER A 281 -11.20 3.38 -3.03
C SER A 281 -11.61 4.33 -1.92
N PHE A 282 -10.66 4.95 -1.23
CA PHE A 282 -10.96 5.77 -0.05
C PHE A 282 -10.05 6.98 0.03
N LEU A 283 -10.51 8.04 0.70
CA LEU A 283 -9.69 9.23 0.91
C LEU A 283 -8.57 8.93 1.91
N VAL A 284 -7.37 9.43 1.58
CA VAL A 284 -6.20 9.49 2.47
C VAL A 284 -5.68 10.91 2.55
N GLU A 285 -5.06 11.25 3.68
CA GLU A 285 -4.38 12.54 3.85
C GLU A 285 -3.12 12.60 2.98
N ILE A 286 -2.91 13.74 2.32
CA ILE A 286 -1.70 14.03 1.56
C ILE A 286 -0.53 14.23 2.55
N PRO A 287 0.60 13.51 2.39
CA PRO A 287 1.76 13.69 3.26
C PRO A 287 2.28 15.13 3.18
N GLN A 288 2.31 15.83 4.32
CA GLN A 288 2.83 17.19 4.42
C GLN A 288 4.20 17.18 5.12
N PRO A 289 5.23 17.87 4.59
CA PRO A 289 6.51 18.01 5.26
C PRO A 289 6.34 18.56 6.68
N GLY A 290 6.89 17.86 7.68
CA GLY A 290 6.85 18.29 9.08
C GLY A 290 5.57 17.94 9.86
N LYS A 291 4.55 17.37 9.21
CA LYS A 291 3.45 16.69 9.92
C LYS A 291 3.77 15.20 9.99
N ALA A 292 3.97 14.67 11.20
CA ALA A 292 4.14 13.23 11.39
C ALA A 292 2.95 12.48 10.79
N LYS A 293 3.24 11.38 10.10
CA LYS A 293 2.36 10.69 9.16
C LYS A 293 1.12 10.11 9.85
N ALA A 294 -0.07 10.57 9.47
CA ALA A 294 -1.35 9.95 9.81
C ALA A 294 -2.02 9.31 8.57
N LEU A 295 -1.26 8.56 7.75
CA LEU A 295 -1.87 7.84 6.62
C LEU A 295 -2.66 6.59 7.05
N ARG A 296 -2.67 6.23 8.35
CA ARG A 296 -3.21 4.94 8.81
C ARG A 296 -4.28 5.00 9.91
N ASP A 297 -4.38 6.10 10.65
CA ASP A 297 -5.16 6.08 11.91
C ASP A 297 -6.57 6.66 11.81
N ARG A 298 -6.91 7.29 10.68
CA ARG A 298 -8.31 7.59 10.38
C ARG A 298 -8.86 6.47 9.51
N LYS A 299 -9.23 5.35 10.12
CA LYS A 299 -10.22 4.47 9.48
C LYS A 299 -11.48 5.33 9.34
N PRO A 300 -11.91 5.72 8.13
CA PRO A 300 -13.28 6.19 8.00
C PRO A 300 -14.14 5.07 8.58
N THR A 301 -14.99 5.39 9.56
CA THR A 301 -16.09 4.51 9.97
C THR A 301 -16.76 4.15 8.66
N SER A 302 -16.62 2.89 8.22
CA SER A 302 -16.85 2.55 6.83
C SER A 302 -18.29 2.87 6.48
N VAL A 303 -18.51 4.05 5.88
CA VAL A 303 -19.75 4.38 5.21
C VAL A 303 -19.63 3.59 3.92
N ILE A 304 -20.02 2.31 3.98
CA ILE A 304 -20.51 1.65 2.79
C ILE A 304 -21.59 2.61 2.30
N PRO A 305 -21.48 3.19 1.10
CA PRO A 305 -22.55 4.04 0.62
C PRO A 305 -23.80 3.17 0.61
N GLU A 306 -24.79 3.50 1.43
CA GLU A 306 -26.14 2.96 1.27
C GLU A 306 -26.63 3.52 -0.06
N PHE A 307 -26.50 2.71 -1.11
CA PHE A 307 -27.08 3.03 -2.41
C PHE A 307 -28.57 2.70 -2.31
N GLU A 308 -29.41 3.72 -2.16
CA GLU A 308 -30.84 3.67 -2.50
C GLU A 308 -31.04 3.64 -4.02
#